data_AF-A0A5B8VQE8-F1
#
_entry.id   AF-A0A5B8VQE8-F1
#
_cell.length_a   1.000
_cell.length_b   1.000
_cell.length_c   1.000
_cell.angle_alpha   90.00
_cell.angle_beta   90.00
_cell.angle_gamma   90.00
#
_symmetry.space_group_name_H-M   'P 1'
#
loop_
_entity.id
_entity.type
_entity.pdbx_description
1 polymer ?
#
loop_
_entity_poly.entity_id
_entity_poly.type
_entity_poly.pdbx_seq_one_letter_code
_entity_poly.pdbx_strand_id
1 'polypeptide(L)'
;MSFNQAGRSMDIWEEAMILSDLASSHGLSQKSLAKLTGYSRSWISRRLSLIGKLSEALITEIRMNTLSSTHARALIKLPRGNQMEVADVITHWKLSSRQCDLLVEAYLKATDRTEQQHLLVHPELTLTEEPPTFPCSHYDPELSDFGNELMNGTREALSFIEFMLCELGAEQINRLVETEKAIAVSELTTLSGAIQKLIKTISDLQKHKPIEHHDR
;
A
#
# COMPACT_ATOMS: atom_id res chain seq x y z
N MET A 1 15.50 27.27 -14.55
CA MET A 1 14.70 26.25 -15.28
C MET A 1 13.41 26.04 -14.50
N SER A 2 12.30 26.09 -15.21
CA SER A 2 10.92 26.15 -14.70
C SER A 2 10.48 24.80 -14.11
N PHE A 3 9.98 24.78 -12.88
CA PHE A 3 9.22 23.65 -12.33
C PHE A 3 7.72 23.92 -12.52
N ASN A 4 7.28 23.98 -13.78
CA ASN A 4 5.89 23.80 -14.15
C ASN A 4 5.59 22.30 -14.17
N GLN A 5 5.16 21.74 -13.05
CA GLN A 5 4.29 20.56 -13.07
C GLN A 5 2.84 21.04 -12.97
N ALA A 6 2.32 21.52 -14.10
CA ALA A 6 0.89 21.74 -14.25
C ALA A 6 0.19 20.37 -14.29
N GLY A 7 -0.58 20.04 -13.24
CA GLY A 7 -1.54 18.94 -13.30
C GLY A 7 -1.81 18.14 -12.03
N ARG A 8 -1.03 18.25 -10.95
CA ARG A 8 -1.40 17.64 -9.65
C ARG A 8 -2.00 18.71 -8.75
N SER A 9 -3.28 18.55 -8.41
CA SER A 9 -3.83 19.20 -7.22
C SER A 9 -2.99 18.78 -6.02
N MET A 10 -2.52 19.77 -5.25
CA MET A 10 -1.77 19.54 -4.01
C MET A 10 -2.56 18.61 -3.10
N ASP A 11 -1.89 17.64 -2.48
CA ASP A 11 -2.60 16.71 -1.62
C ASP A 11 -3.13 17.44 -0.39
N ILE A 12 -4.25 16.98 0.14
CA ILE A 12 -4.95 17.55 1.30
C ILE A 12 -3.99 17.73 2.50
N TRP A 13 -3.02 16.84 2.62
CA TRP A 13 -2.02 16.86 3.68
C TRP A 13 -0.95 17.91 3.49
N GLU A 14 -0.50 18.10 2.26
CA GLU A 14 0.43 19.17 1.89
C GLU A 14 -0.24 20.54 2.11
N GLU A 15 -1.51 20.70 1.72
CA GLU A 15 -2.33 21.88 2.04
C GLU A 15 -2.39 22.14 3.54
N ALA A 16 -2.70 21.12 4.33
CA ALA A 16 -2.80 21.24 5.78
C ALA A 16 -1.46 21.61 6.43
N MET A 17 -0.36 21.04 5.94
CA MET A 17 0.98 21.29 6.46
C MET A 17 1.46 22.70 6.15
N ILE A 18 1.26 23.20 4.92
CA ILE A 18 1.60 24.58 4.54
C ILE A 18 0.78 25.57 5.36
N LEU A 19 -0.51 25.32 5.55
CA LEU A 19 -1.35 26.20 6.39
C LEU A 19 -0.90 26.21 7.84
N SER A 20 -0.54 25.05 8.39
CA SER A 20 -0.04 24.94 9.75
C SER A 20 1.28 25.68 9.93
N ASP A 21 2.18 25.55 8.95
CA ASP A 21 3.47 26.22 8.95
C ASP A 21 3.32 27.74 8.84
N LEU A 22 2.46 28.23 7.93
CA LEU A 22 2.11 29.65 7.83
C LEU A 22 1.47 30.19 9.11
N ALA A 23 0.62 29.40 9.76
CA ALA A 23 -0.01 29.78 11.02
C ALA A 23 1.02 29.95 12.15
N SER A 24 1.94 28.99 12.29
CA SER A 24 2.91 28.95 13.38
C SER A 24 4.09 29.90 13.16
N SER A 25 4.67 29.92 11.96
CA SER A 25 5.84 30.74 11.63
C SER A 25 5.54 32.24 11.60
N HIS A 26 4.33 32.62 11.19
CA HIS A 26 3.93 34.03 11.04
C HIS A 26 2.84 34.47 12.03
N GLY A 27 2.46 33.61 12.99
CA GLY A 27 1.44 33.92 14.00
C GLY A 27 0.06 34.24 13.41
N LEU A 28 -0.28 33.67 12.25
CA LEU A 28 -1.49 34.01 11.52
C LEU A 28 -2.72 33.31 12.12
N SER A 29 -3.77 34.09 12.39
CA SER A 29 -5.07 33.56 12.73
C SER A 29 -5.74 32.88 11.52
N GLN A 30 -6.68 31.95 11.76
CA GLN A 30 -7.47 31.35 10.67
C GLN A 30 -8.21 32.39 9.81
N LYS A 31 -8.61 33.54 10.40
CA LYS A 31 -9.25 34.64 9.68
C LYS A 31 -8.26 35.33 8.73
N SER A 32 -7.01 35.49 9.16
CA SER A 32 -5.93 36.04 8.34
C SER A 32 -5.55 35.09 7.21
N LEU A 33 -5.44 33.78 7.50
CA LEU A 33 -5.18 32.75 6.49
C LEU A 33 -6.29 32.68 5.43
N ALA A 34 -7.56 32.78 5.82
CA ALA A 34 -8.69 32.81 4.90
C ALA A 34 -8.60 34.02 3.93
N LYS A 35 -8.22 35.19 4.44
CA LYS A 35 -8.00 36.38 3.60
C LYS A 35 -6.80 36.21 2.66
N LEU A 36 -5.71 35.63 3.15
CA LEU A 36 -4.46 35.46 2.40
C LEU A 36 -4.61 34.44 1.27
N THR A 37 -5.30 33.34 1.53
CA THR A 37 -5.42 32.20 0.60
C THR A 37 -6.66 32.27 -0.28
N GLY A 38 -7.63 33.12 0.04
CA GLY A 38 -8.92 33.19 -0.64
C GLY A 38 -9.91 32.09 -0.24
N TYR A 39 -9.53 31.14 0.61
CA TYR A 39 -10.41 30.08 1.10
C TYR A 39 -11.27 30.53 2.28
N SER A 40 -12.40 29.85 2.49
CA SER A 40 -13.25 30.09 3.66
C SER A 40 -12.56 29.67 4.96
N ARG A 41 -12.90 30.32 6.07
CA ARG A 41 -12.41 29.95 7.41
C ARG A 41 -12.74 28.49 7.76
N SER A 42 -13.91 28.00 7.36
CA SER A 42 -14.31 26.60 7.57
C SER A 42 -13.42 25.62 6.80
N TRP A 43 -12.98 25.98 5.59
CA TRP A 43 -12.03 25.16 4.81
C TRP A 43 -10.67 25.11 5.49
N ILE A 44 -10.13 26.26 5.93
CA ILE A 44 -8.87 26.35 6.68
C ILE A 44 -8.93 25.52 7.97
N SER A 45 -10.02 25.64 8.74
CA SER A 45 -10.20 24.91 9.98
C SER A 45 -10.18 23.39 9.78
N ARG A 46 -10.83 22.88 8.72
CA ARG A 46 -10.80 21.46 8.37
C ARG A 46 -9.41 20.95 8.01
N ARG A 47 -8.56 21.78 7.40
CA ARG A 47 -7.17 21.41 7.07
C ARG A 47 -6.29 21.42 8.30
N LEU A 48 -6.33 22.48 9.09
CA LEU A 48 -5.56 22.56 10.33
C LEU A 48 -5.93 21.47 11.34
N SER A 49 -7.19 21.03 11.36
CA SER A 49 -7.61 19.94 12.24
C SER A 49 -7.02 18.58 11.86
N LEU A 50 -6.55 18.38 10.63
CA LEU A 50 -5.83 17.17 10.23
C LEU A 50 -4.46 17.09 10.91
N ILE A 51 -3.71 18.20 10.87
CA ILE A 51 -2.41 18.31 11.56
C ILE A 51 -2.60 18.20 13.06
N GLY A 52 -3.63 18.84 13.59
CA GLY A 52 -4.01 18.78 15.00
C GLY A 52 -4.46 17.41 15.50
N LYS A 53 -4.40 16.33 14.71
CA LYS A 53 -4.64 14.96 15.19
C LYS A 53 -3.40 14.08 15.15
N LEU A 54 -2.35 14.52 14.48
CA LEU A 54 -1.08 13.80 14.41
C LEU A 54 -0.16 14.22 15.56
N SER A 55 0.78 13.35 15.92
CA SER A 55 1.90 13.70 16.80
C SER A 55 2.95 14.50 16.02
N GLU A 56 3.70 15.37 16.72
CA GLU A 56 4.77 16.18 16.09
C GLU A 56 5.86 15.31 15.45
N ALA A 57 6.17 14.17 16.08
CA ALA A 57 7.11 13.20 15.52
C ALA A 57 6.61 12.63 14.19
N LEU A 58 5.32 12.27 14.10
CA LEU A 58 4.75 11.74 12.87
C LEU A 58 4.66 12.80 11.76
N ILE A 59 4.36 14.05 12.12
CA ILE A 59 4.39 15.19 11.19
C ILE A 59 5.80 15.34 10.58
N THR A 60 6.84 15.11 11.37
CA THR A 60 8.24 15.17 10.92
C THR A 60 8.56 14.04 9.94
N GLU A 61 8.15 12.81 10.23
CA GLU A 61 8.33 11.68 9.30
C GLU A 61 7.65 11.93 7.94
N ILE A 62 6.44 12.46 7.95
CA ILE A 62 5.73 12.83 6.72
C ILE A 62 6.49 13.94 5.95
N ARG A 63 7.06 14.94 6.65
CA ARG A 63 7.90 15.98 6.01
C ARG A 63 9.14 15.41 5.34
N MET A 64 9.73 14.39 5.95
CA MET A 64 10.93 13.71 5.43
C MET A 64 10.60 12.72 4.31
N ASN A 65 9.33 12.59 3.92
CA ASN A 65 8.83 11.69 2.90
C ASN A 65 9.15 10.20 3.19
N THR A 66 9.34 9.85 4.47
CA THR A 66 9.46 8.46 4.93
C THR A 66 8.08 7.81 4.99
N LEU A 67 7.05 8.58 5.31
CA LEU A 67 5.65 8.17 5.30
C LEU A 67 4.84 8.99 4.31
N SER A 68 4.06 8.30 3.48
CA SER A 68 3.15 8.94 2.52
C SER A 68 1.96 9.60 3.23
N SER A 69 1.32 10.50 2.51
CA SER A 69 0.07 11.11 2.95
C SER A 69 -1.10 10.12 3.10
N THR A 70 -1.00 8.96 2.44
CA THR A 70 -1.97 7.87 2.62
C THR A 70 -1.71 7.14 3.95
N HIS A 71 -0.45 6.95 4.35
CA HIS A 71 -0.11 6.45 5.69
C HIS A 71 -0.60 7.41 6.78
N ALA A 72 -0.44 8.73 6.59
CA ALA A 72 -0.95 9.73 7.52
C ALA A 72 -2.46 9.60 7.76
N ARG A 73 -3.23 9.24 6.73
CA ARG A 73 -4.68 9.04 6.81
C ARG A 73 -5.07 7.81 7.62
N ALA A 74 -4.29 6.73 7.54
CA ALA A 74 -4.51 5.57 8.39
C ALA A 74 -4.16 5.91 9.85
N LEU A 75 -2.97 6.48 10.08
CA LEU A 75 -2.44 6.75 11.41
C LEU A 75 -3.26 7.78 12.21
N ILE A 76 -3.96 8.71 11.55
CA ILE A 76 -4.85 9.68 12.23
C ILE A 76 -6.01 9.01 13.00
N LYS A 77 -6.36 7.76 12.65
CA LYS A 77 -7.40 6.98 13.33
C LYS A 77 -6.93 6.53 14.73
N LEU A 78 -5.62 6.44 14.95
CA LEU A 78 -5.02 6.03 16.21
C LEU A 78 -4.95 7.20 17.21
N PRO A 79 -5.05 6.92 18.52
CA PRO A 79 -4.68 7.87 19.56
C PRO A 79 -3.23 8.34 19.38
N ARG A 80 -2.96 9.63 19.61
CA ARG A 80 -1.63 10.24 19.40
C ARG A 80 -0.48 9.47 20.05
N GLY A 81 -0.70 8.88 21.23
CA GLY A 81 0.32 8.10 21.95
C GLY A 81 0.74 6.81 21.25
N ASN A 82 -0.10 6.27 20.36
CA ASN A 82 0.13 5.00 19.67
C ASN A 82 0.60 5.20 18.23
N GLN A 83 0.49 6.43 17.70
CA GLN A 83 0.79 6.73 16.30
C GLN A 83 2.23 6.42 15.91
N MET A 84 3.21 6.80 16.73
CA MET A 84 4.63 6.57 16.42
C MET A 84 5.00 5.09 16.48
N GLU A 85 4.48 4.36 17.47
CA GLU A 85 4.74 2.93 17.63
C GLU A 85 4.29 2.14 16.39
N VAL A 86 3.11 2.48 15.84
CA VAL A 86 2.61 1.86 14.59
C VAL A 86 3.37 2.39 13.37
N ALA A 87 3.73 3.68 13.33
CA ALA A 87 4.50 4.28 12.25
C ALA A 87 5.89 3.64 12.09
N ASP A 88 6.56 3.32 13.20
CA ASP A 88 7.87 2.67 13.20
C ASP A 88 7.78 1.28 12.56
N VAL A 89 6.72 0.52 12.86
CA VAL A 89 6.47 -0.79 12.22
C VAL A 89 6.22 -0.63 10.72
N ILE A 90 5.39 0.34 10.32
CA ILE A 90 5.11 0.62 8.90
C ILE A 90 6.39 0.92 8.14
N THR A 91 7.26 1.78 8.67
CA THR A 91 8.53 2.14 8.02
C THR A 91 9.52 0.97 8.02
N HIS A 92 9.64 0.25 9.15
CA HIS A 92 10.56 -0.88 9.28
C HIS A 92 10.23 -2.02 8.29
N TRP A 93 8.95 -2.38 8.21
CA TRP A 93 8.45 -3.44 7.34
C TRP A 93 8.10 -2.96 5.92
N LYS A 94 8.28 -1.66 5.64
CA LYS A 94 7.93 -1.02 4.37
C LYS A 94 6.51 -1.33 3.91
N LEU A 95 5.56 -1.28 4.84
CA LEU A 95 4.16 -1.58 4.55
C LEU A 95 3.59 -0.61 3.53
N SER A 96 2.85 -1.13 2.56
CA SER A 96 2.05 -0.32 1.64
C SER A 96 0.91 0.40 2.36
N SER A 97 0.34 1.41 1.71
CA SER A 97 -0.81 2.15 2.23
C SER A 97 -1.97 1.27 2.68
N ARG A 98 -2.25 0.19 1.93
CA ARG A 98 -3.31 -0.76 2.26
C ARG A 98 -2.96 -1.62 3.47
N GLN A 99 -1.74 -2.13 3.52
CA GLN A 99 -1.25 -2.92 4.67
C GLN A 99 -1.22 -2.07 5.94
N CYS A 100 -0.86 -0.80 5.83
CA CYS A 100 -0.96 0.18 6.89
C CYS A 100 -2.41 0.35 7.40
N ASP A 101 -3.40 0.46 6.51
CA ASP A 101 -4.81 0.54 6.92
C ASP A 101 -5.26 -0.73 7.65
N LEU A 102 -4.90 -1.92 7.14
CA LEU A 102 -5.21 -3.21 7.78
C LEU A 102 -4.59 -3.32 9.18
N LEU A 103 -3.31 -2.98 9.31
CA LEU A 103 -2.61 -2.99 10.59
C LEU A 103 -3.27 -2.04 11.59
N VAL A 104 -3.63 -0.82 11.17
CA VAL A 104 -4.32 0.15 12.02
C VAL A 104 -5.70 -0.37 12.45
N GLU A 105 -6.45 -0.98 11.54
CA GLU A 105 -7.76 -1.56 11.87
C GLU A 105 -7.65 -2.73 12.84
N ALA A 106 -6.69 -3.64 12.65
CA ALA A 106 -6.42 -4.73 13.57
C ALA A 106 -5.99 -4.20 14.94
N TYR A 107 -5.10 -3.20 14.97
CA TYR A 107 -4.63 -2.56 16.21
C TYR A 107 -5.77 -1.90 17.00
N LEU A 108 -6.75 -1.31 16.30
CA LEU A 108 -7.94 -0.72 16.93
C LEU A 108 -8.97 -1.75 17.39
N LYS A 109 -9.02 -2.93 16.76
CA LYS A 109 -9.89 -4.05 17.15
C LYS A 109 -9.32 -4.87 18.32
N ALA A 110 -8.01 -4.82 18.53
CA ALA A 110 -7.34 -5.49 19.63
C ALA A 110 -7.96 -5.11 20.98
N THR A 111 -8.19 -6.12 21.80
CA THR A 111 -8.90 -6.03 23.07
C THR A 111 -8.04 -5.48 24.20
N ASP A 112 -6.72 -5.72 24.14
CA ASP A 112 -5.77 -5.25 25.13
C ASP A 112 -4.41 -4.82 24.55
N ARG A 113 -3.54 -4.29 25.42
CA ARG A 113 -2.21 -3.81 25.03
C ARG A 113 -1.25 -4.95 24.64
N THR A 114 -1.46 -6.15 25.18
CA THR A 114 -0.64 -7.33 24.86
C THR A 114 -0.90 -7.78 23.43
N GLU A 115 -2.17 -7.81 23.02
CA GLU A 115 -2.60 -8.10 21.66
C GLU A 115 -2.09 -7.03 20.69
N GLN A 116 -2.20 -5.74 21.05
CA GLN A 116 -1.61 -4.65 20.27
C GLN A 116 -0.10 -4.84 20.07
N GLN A 117 0.64 -5.17 21.12
CA GLN A 117 2.08 -5.42 21.04
C GLN A 117 2.40 -6.64 20.18
N HIS A 118 1.62 -7.72 20.31
CA HIS A 118 1.78 -8.90 19.49
C HIS A 118 1.60 -8.59 18.00
N LEU A 119 0.59 -7.78 17.64
CA LEU A 119 0.37 -7.31 16.27
C LEU A 119 1.51 -6.44 15.74
N LEU A 120 2.16 -5.65 16.58
CA LEU A 120 3.29 -4.81 16.19
C LEU A 120 4.59 -5.61 15.97
N VAL A 121 4.78 -6.69 16.72
CA VAL A 121 5.91 -7.61 16.56
C VAL A 121 5.71 -8.49 15.32
N HIS A 122 4.46 -8.87 15.05
CA HIS A 122 4.08 -9.76 13.95
C HIS A 122 3.04 -9.11 13.01
N PRO A 123 3.38 -8.00 12.32
CA PRO A 123 2.44 -7.32 11.44
C PRO A 123 1.96 -8.21 10.30
N GLU A 124 2.76 -9.18 9.84
CA GLU A 124 2.43 -10.15 8.79
C GLU A 124 1.11 -10.90 9.03
N LEU A 125 0.76 -11.16 10.30
CA LEU A 125 -0.49 -11.82 10.70
C LEU A 125 -1.72 -10.99 10.35
N THR A 126 -1.59 -9.66 10.35
CA THR A 126 -2.68 -8.74 9.94
C THR A 126 -2.80 -8.62 8.42
N LEU A 127 -1.79 -9.05 7.69
CA LEU A 127 -1.73 -8.95 6.23
C LEU A 127 -2.30 -10.21 5.55
N THR A 128 -2.62 -11.26 6.31
CA THR A 128 -2.98 -12.58 5.78
C THR A 128 -4.48 -12.79 5.51
N GLU A 129 -5.35 -11.85 5.90
CA GLU A 129 -6.81 -12.03 5.78
C GLU A 129 -7.45 -11.44 4.50
N GLU A 130 -6.68 -10.84 3.59
CA GLU A 130 -7.22 -10.53 2.26
C GLU A 130 -6.22 -10.94 1.17
N PRO A 131 -6.66 -11.74 0.16
CA PRO A 131 -5.86 -11.90 -1.05
C PRO A 131 -5.46 -10.51 -1.57
N PRO A 132 -4.31 -10.39 -2.26
CA PRO A 132 -3.84 -9.10 -2.76
C PRO A 132 -5.00 -8.41 -3.49
N THR A 133 -5.41 -7.20 -3.05
CA THR A 133 -6.31 -6.43 -3.92
C THR A 133 -5.52 -6.11 -5.14
N PHE A 134 -5.91 -6.76 -6.21
CA PHE A 134 -5.48 -6.44 -7.53
C PHE A 134 -5.99 -5.04 -7.87
N PRO A 135 -5.15 -4.16 -8.45
CA PRO A 135 -5.64 -2.91 -9.00
C PRO A 135 -6.73 -3.23 -10.03
N CYS A 136 -7.79 -2.39 -10.05
CA CYS A 136 -8.96 -2.46 -10.93
C CYS A 136 -8.81 -3.38 -12.15
N SER A 137 -9.79 -4.27 -12.34
CA SER A 137 -10.05 -4.95 -13.62
C SER A 137 -9.67 -4.05 -14.79
N HIS A 138 -8.57 -4.39 -15.49
CA HIS A 138 -8.19 -3.70 -16.71
C HIS A 138 -9.10 -4.28 -17.79
N TYR A 139 -10.30 -3.73 -17.90
CA TYR A 139 -11.22 -4.09 -18.97
C TYR A 139 -10.63 -3.59 -20.29
N ASP A 140 -10.15 -4.52 -21.11
CA ASP A 140 -9.67 -4.27 -22.45
C ASP A 140 -10.82 -4.51 -23.44
N PRO A 141 -11.29 -3.48 -24.16
CA PRO A 141 -12.38 -3.63 -25.12
C PRO A 141 -12.00 -4.48 -26.35
N GLU A 142 -10.72 -4.77 -26.58
CA GLU A 142 -10.26 -5.66 -27.65
C GLU A 142 -10.34 -7.15 -27.25
N LEU A 143 -10.59 -7.45 -25.97
CA LEU A 143 -10.72 -8.81 -25.46
C LEU A 143 -12.19 -9.18 -25.21
N SER A 144 -12.52 -10.46 -25.41
CA SER A 144 -13.80 -11.01 -24.96
C SER A 144 -13.89 -11.01 -23.43
N ASP A 145 -15.08 -11.20 -22.86
CA ASP A 145 -15.25 -11.31 -21.41
C ASP A 145 -14.36 -12.41 -20.81
N PHE A 146 -14.28 -13.57 -21.48
CA PHE A 146 -13.36 -14.65 -21.11
C PHE A 146 -11.88 -14.25 -21.24
N GLY A 147 -11.53 -13.47 -22.27
CA GLY A 147 -10.16 -12.96 -22.45
C GLY A 147 -9.77 -11.97 -21.35
N ASN A 148 -10.69 -11.09 -20.95
CA ASN A 148 -10.51 -10.16 -19.83
C ASN A 148 -10.39 -10.91 -18.50
N GLU A 149 -11.24 -11.91 -18.27
CA GLU A 149 -11.17 -12.77 -17.08
C GLU A 149 -9.83 -13.53 -17.00
N LEU A 150 -9.40 -14.13 -18.11
CA LEU A 150 -8.12 -14.81 -18.21
C LEU A 150 -6.93 -13.85 -17.99
N MET A 151 -6.99 -12.65 -18.57
CA MET A 151 -5.89 -11.68 -18.43
C MET A 151 -5.79 -11.10 -17.03
N ASN A 152 -6.93 -10.81 -16.39
CA ASN A 152 -6.95 -10.42 -15.01
C ASN A 152 -6.37 -11.55 -14.16
N GLY A 153 -6.91 -12.78 -14.23
CA GLY A 153 -6.39 -13.92 -13.47
C GLY A 153 -4.89 -14.21 -13.69
N THR A 154 -4.37 -13.96 -14.90
CA THR A 154 -2.93 -14.08 -15.19
C THR A 154 -2.11 -13.02 -14.45
N ARG A 155 -2.58 -11.77 -14.44
CA ARG A 155 -1.93 -10.66 -13.72
C ARG A 155 -1.96 -10.90 -12.22
N GLU A 156 -3.08 -11.45 -11.72
CA GLU A 156 -3.25 -11.84 -10.33
C GLU A 156 -2.22 -12.89 -9.89
N ALA A 157 -2.09 -13.95 -10.69
CA ALA A 157 -1.09 -14.99 -10.46
C ALA A 157 0.34 -14.45 -10.53
N LEU A 158 0.64 -13.54 -11.45
CA LEU A 158 1.97 -12.93 -11.58
C LEU A 158 2.35 -12.15 -10.32
N SER A 159 1.48 -11.26 -9.84
CA SER A 159 1.75 -10.48 -8.63
C SER A 159 1.93 -11.37 -7.40
N PHE A 160 1.16 -12.45 -7.29
CA PHE A 160 1.31 -13.41 -6.20
C PHE A 160 2.65 -14.17 -6.26
N ILE A 161 3.09 -14.56 -7.45
CA ILE A 161 4.39 -15.20 -7.67
C ILE A 161 5.54 -14.24 -7.35
N GLU A 162 5.47 -12.98 -7.80
CA GLU A 162 6.46 -11.95 -7.50
C GLU A 162 6.58 -11.70 -5.99
N PHE A 163 5.45 -11.66 -5.28
CA PHE A 163 5.42 -11.57 -3.83
C PHE A 163 6.09 -12.79 -3.17
N MET A 164 5.70 -14.00 -3.55
CA MET A 164 6.33 -15.23 -3.02
C MET A 164 7.83 -15.28 -3.28
N LEU A 165 8.30 -14.87 -4.46
CA LEU A 165 9.73 -14.82 -4.77
C LEU A 165 10.48 -13.80 -3.91
N CYS A 166 9.83 -12.69 -3.56
CA CYS A 166 10.38 -11.68 -2.65
C CYS A 166 10.55 -12.24 -1.22
N GLU A 167 9.51 -12.92 -0.70
CA GLU A 167 9.52 -13.58 0.61
C GLU A 167 10.56 -14.72 0.66
N LEU A 168 10.67 -15.52 -0.41
CA LEU A 168 11.65 -16.59 -0.49
C LEU A 168 13.10 -16.08 -0.65
N GLY A 169 13.29 -14.88 -1.17
CA GLY A 169 14.60 -14.25 -1.36
C GLY A 169 15.18 -13.61 -0.09
N ALA A 170 14.39 -13.45 0.95
CA ALA A 170 14.82 -12.85 2.21
C ALA A 170 15.52 -13.87 3.13
N GLU A 171 16.40 -13.39 4.02
CA GLU A 171 17.08 -14.18 5.07
C GLU A 171 16.13 -14.95 6.01
N GLN A 172 14.81 -14.81 5.85
CA GLN A 172 13.75 -15.47 6.63
C GLN A 172 13.67 -16.98 6.38
N ILE A 173 13.91 -17.48 5.15
CA ILE A 173 13.97 -18.94 4.91
C ILE A 173 15.01 -19.62 5.81
N ASN A 174 16.13 -18.95 6.05
CA ASN A 174 17.22 -19.50 6.87
C ASN A 174 16.86 -19.56 8.37
N ARG A 175 15.78 -18.88 8.79
CA ARG A 175 15.27 -18.92 10.16
C ARG A 175 14.27 -20.06 10.40
N LEU A 176 13.76 -20.68 9.35
CA LEU A 176 12.83 -21.81 9.46
C LEU A 176 13.52 -23.02 10.09
N VAL A 177 12.81 -23.74 10.95
CA VAL A 177 13.26 -25.02 11.49
C VAL A 177 13.15 -26.10 10.40
N GLU A 178 13.95 -27.17 10.48
CA GLU A 178 14.00 -28.23 9.46
C GLU A 178 12.63 -28.85 9.12
N THR A 179 11.72 -28.92 10.08
CA THR A 179 10.33 -29.38 9.87
C THR A 179 9.51 -28.40 9.02
N GLU A 180 9.69 -27.10 9.22
CA GLU A 180 9.00 -26.06 8.47
C GLU A 180 9.54 -25.98 7.04
N LYS A 181 10.86 -26.14 6.87
CA LYS A 181 11.50 -26.26 5.55
C LYS A 181 10.91 -27.44 4.76
N ALA A 182 10.75 -28.60 5.40
CA ALA A 182 10.20 -29.78 4.74
C ALA A 182 8.76 -29.57 4.23
N ILE A 183 7.92 -28.91 5.04
CA ILE A 183 6.53 -28.57 4.66
C ILE A 183 6.54 -27.56 3.51
N ALA A 184 7.31 -26.48 3.64
CA ALA A 184 7.41 -25.45 2.60
C ALA A 184 7.91 -26.01 1.26
N VAL A 185 8.93 -26.88 1.28
CA VAL A 185 9.46 -27.53 0.07
C VAL A 185 8.40 -28.40 -0.61
N SER A 186 7.58 -29.13 0.15
CA SER A 186 6.49 -29.95 -0.41
C SER A 186 5.46 -29.10 -1.15
N GLU A 187 5.01 -28.01 -0.54
CA GLU A 187 4.04 -27.08 -1.15
C GLU A 187 4.61 -26.38 -2.38
N LEU A 188 5.87 -25.91 -2.31
CA LEU A 188 6.56 -25.30 -3.46
C LEU A 188 6.75 -26.29 -4.62
N THR A 189 6.96 -27.57 -4.32
CA THR A 189 7.06 -28.62 -5.35
C THR A 189 5.72 -28.82 -6.07
N THR A 190 4.60 -28.77 -5.33
CA THR A 190 3.25 -28.84 -5.91
C THR A 190 2.97 -27.64 -6.82
N LEU A 191 3.31 -26.43 -6.36
CA LEU A 191 3.20 -25.21 -7.17
C LEU A 191 4.04 -25.30 -8.45
N SER A 192 5.29 -25.76 -8.35
CA SER A 192 6.16 -25.98 -9.51
C SER A 192 5.55 -26.94 -10.54
N GLY A 193 4.92 -28.03 -10.08
CA GLY A 193 4.19 -28.95 -10.94
C GLY A 193 3.00 -28.31 -11.68
N ALA A 194 2.28 -27.38 -11.02
CA ALA A 194 1.19 -26.64 -11.65
C ALA A 194 1.70 -25.65 -12.71
N ILE A 195 2.79 -24.92 -12.42
CA ILE A 195 3.44 -24.01 -13.37
C ILE A 195 3.94 -24.77 -14.60
N GLN A 196 4.55 -25.95 -14.42
CA GLN A 196 4.99 -26.81 -15.51
C GLN A 196 3.84 -27.22 -16.45
N LYS A 197 2.67 -27.55 -15.88
CA LYS A 197 1.46 -27.84 -16.67
C LYS A 197 1.00 -26.61 -17.46
N LEU A 198 1.00 -25.44 -16.84
CA LEU A 198 0.65 -24.18 -17.50
C LEU A 198 1.59 -23.86 -18.68
N ILE A 199 2.90 -24.01 -18.48
CA ILE A 199 3.91 -23.84 -19.53
C ILE A 199 3.64 -24.77 -20.71
N LYS A 200 3.29 -26.03 -20.44
CA LYS A 200 2.94 -27.01 -21.48
C LYS A 200 1.69 -26.57 -22.25
N THR A 201 0.64 -26.15 -21.55
CA THR A 201 -0.61 -25.67 -22.19
C THR A 201 -0.35 -24.44 -23.06
N ILE A 202 0.42 -23.45 -22.58
CA ILE A 202 0.80 -22.28 -23.36
C ILE A 202 1.58 -22.68 -24.61
N SER A 203 2.53 -23.61 -24.48
CA SER A 203 3.31 -24.14 -25.60
C SER A 203 2.44 -24.82 -26.64
N ASP A 204 1.39 -25.53 -26.22
CA ASP A 204 0.46 -26.19 -27.12
C ASP A 204 -0.49 -25.19 -27.82
N LEU A 205 -0.88 -24.11 -27.13
CA LEU A 205 -1.64 -22.99 -27.72
C LEU A 205 -0.81 -22.22 -28.75
N GLN A 206 0.49 -22.00 -28.49
CA GLN A 206 1.39 -21.31 -29.42
C GLN A 206 1.60 -22.08 -30.73
N LYS A 207 1.56 -23.42 -30.71
CA LYS A 207 1.66 -24.26 -31.92
C LYS A 207 0.47 -24.11 -32.87
N HIS A 208 -0.67 -23.58 -32.40
CA HIS A 208 -1.89 -23.41 -33.18
C HIS A 208 -2.11 -21.97 -33.67
N LYS A 209 -1.11 -21.08 -33.57
CA LYS A 209 -1.20 -19.74 -34.17
C LYS A 209 -1.39 -19.90 -35.69
N PRO A 210 -2.50 -19.45 -36.29
CA PRO A 210 -2.70 -19.58 -37.72
C PRO A 210 -1.62 -18.77 -38.43
N ILE A 211 -0.96 -19.41 -39.39
CA ILE A 211 -0.07 -18.75 -40.34
C ILE A 211 -0.94 -17.72 -41.06
N GLU A 212 -0.70 -16.44 -40.80
CA GLU A 212 -1.28 -15.37 -41.61
C GLU A 212 -0.79 -15.59 -43.05
N HIS A 213 -1.68 -16.08 -43.91
CA HIS A 213 -1.50 -15.99 -45.34
C HIS A 213 -1.61 -14.52 -45.73
N HIS A 214 -0.46 -13.85 -45.78
CA HIS A 214 -0.31 -12.66 -46.59
C HIS A 214 -0.17 -13.10 -48.05
N ASP A 215 -1.26 -13.05 -48.81
CA ASP A 215 -1.15 -12.99 -50.27
C ASP A 215 -2.29 -12.13 -50.86
N ARG A 216 -1.86 -10.91 -51.23
CA ARG A 216 -2.40 -9.95 -52.22
C ARG A 216 -3.69 -9.19 -51.96
#